data_AF-A0A453LPR8-F1
#
_entry.id   AF-A0A453LPR8-F1
#
_cell.length_a   1.000
_cell.length_b   1.000
_cell.length_c   1.000
_cell.angle_alpha   90.00
_cell.angle_beta   90.00
_cell.angle_gamma   90.00
#
_symmetry.space_group_name_H-M   'P 1'
#
loop_
_entity.id
_entity.type
_entity.pdbx_description
1 polymer ?
#
loop_
_entity_poly.entity_id
_entity_poly.type
_entity_poly.pdbx_seq_one_letter_code
_entity_poly.pdbx_strand_id
1 'polypeptide(L)'
;MKFGSIYEEYLRAEQDKYLAKCSHVEYKRLKKVLKRCRLDRSLQADGTNGEQQEDRSDDSSDACDCNSCTLCDQMFFTELTKETSDIAGYFSSRVQHLLNLHVPSGLQRYIWRVRQCFIDDQQIMVQEGRLLVNYVTMNAIAIRKILKKYDKVHGSVSGRDFRSKMQRTQPVMTMAISETIKYDYSLTCPICLDTLFNPYALSCGHLFCKGCACGAASVYIFQGVRSAPPEAKCPVCREVGVFAHAVHMNELDLLIKTRCKDYWRCRLREERTEMVKQSKEYWESQAMLSMGI
;
A
#
# COMPACT_ATOMS: atom_id res chain seq x y z
N MET A 1 9.67 29.11 -8.58
CA MET A 1 10.10 28.19 -9.66
C MET A 1 8.88 27.61 -10.39
N LYS A 2 8.94 27.41 -11.72
CA LYS A 2 7.83 26.83 -12.50
C LYS A 2 7.79 25.33 -12.22
N PHE A 3 6.82 24.84 -11.44
CA PHE A 3 6.67 23.39 -11.11
C PHE A 3 6.87 22.42 -12.30
N GLY A 4 6.55 22.84 -13.53
CA GLY A 4 6.82 22.03 -14.73
C GLY A 4 8.30 21.70 -14.95
N SER A 5 9.23 22.64 -14.69
CA SER A 5 10.67 22.37 -14.83
C SER A 5 11.18 21.42 -13.76
N ILE A 6 10.69 21.56 -12.51
CA ILE A 6 11.02 20.67 -11.39
C ILE A 6 10.53 19.24 -11.66
N TYR A 7 9.31 19.10 -12.21
CA TYR A 7 8.75 17.79 -12.54
C TYR A 7 9.50 17.12 -13.70
N GLU A 8 9.96 17.89 -14.69
CA GLU A 8 10.79 17.37 -15.80
C GLU A 8 12.23 17.04 -15.39
N GLU A 9 12.78 17.76 -14.43
CA GLU A 9 14.08 17.45 -13.83
C GLU A 9 13.99 16.16 -13.01
N TYR A 10 12.93 16.02 -12.21
CA TYR A 10 12.60 14.77 -11.50
C TYR A 10 12.48 13.58 -12.47
N LEU A 11 11.69 13.70 -13.54
CA LEU A 11 11.53 12.61 -14.51
C LEU A 11 12.86 12.21 -15.18
N ARG A 12 13.76 13.19 -15.44
CA ARG A 12 15.08 12.93 -16.03
C ARG A 12 16.05 12.29 -15.04
N ALA A 13 16.09 12.75 -13.79
CA ALA A 13 16.93 12.17 -12.75
C ALA A 13 16.56 10.72 -12.42
N GLU A 14 15.27 10.38 -12.50
CA GLU A 14 14.76 9.04 -12.21
C GLU A 14 14.78 8.07 -13.42
N GLN A 15 14.84 8.59 -14.67
CA GLN A 15 14.94 7.78 -15.90
C GLN A 15 16.27 7.01 -16.00
N ASP A 16 17.36 7.58 -15.48
CA ASP A 16 18.70 6.99 -15.59
C ASP A 16 18.95 5.82 -14.63
N LYS A 17 18.05 5.55 -13.67
CA LYS A 17 18.38 4.63 -12.57
C LYS A 17 17.35 3.65 -12.05
N TYR A 18 16.14 3.50 -12.60
CA TYR A 18 15.24 2.35 -12.30
C TYR A 18 13.87 2.49 -13.01
N LEU A 19 13.48 3.71 -13.41
CA LEU A 19 12.13 4.04 -13.89
C LEU A 19 12.04 4.26 -15.40
N ALA A 20 12.94 3.65 -16.19
CA ALA A 20 13.04 3.82 -17.64
C ALA A 20 11.75 3.47 -18.43
N LYS A 21 10.76 2.81 -17.80
CA LYS A 21 9.48 2.43 -18.40
C LYS A 21 8.24 2.93 -17.62
N CYS A 22 8.39 3.90 -16.71
CA CYS A 22 7.25 4.37 -15.92
C CYS A 22 6.29 5.26 -16.74
N SER A 23 5.00 4.95 -16.67
CA SER A 23 3.94 5.87 -17.12
C SER A 23 3.98 7.12 -16.25
N HIS A 24 3.73 8.30 -16.79
CA HIS A 24 3.75 9.53 -16.00
C HIS A 24 2.83 10.57 -16.62
N VAL A 25 2.51 11.61 -15.87
CA VAL A 25 1.64 12.68 -16.35
C VAL A 25 2.38 13.46 -17.43
N GLU A 26 1.84 13.57 -18.64
CA GLU A 26 2.45 14.37 -19.70
C GLU A 26 2.11 15.86 -19.51
N TYR A 27 2.62 16.43 -18.41
CA TYR A 27 2.29 17.77 -17.95
C TYR A 27 2.54 18.88 -18.99
N LYS A 28 3.50 18.67 -19.90
CA LYS A 28 3.77 19.54 -21.06
C LYS A 28 2.68 19.43 -22.14
N ARG A 29 2.27 18.22 -22.49
CA ARG A 29 1.23 17.95 -23.50
C ARG A 29 -0.13 18.45 -23.03
N LEU A 30 -0.52 18.12 -21.80
CA LEU A 30 -1.75 18.61 -21.18
C LEU A 30 -1.79 20.16 -21.10
N LYS A 31 -0.64 20.80 -20.82
CA LYS A 31 -0.54 22.26 -20.90
C LYS A 31 -0.71 22.82 -22.32
N LYS A 32 -0.34 22.09 -23.38
CA LYS A 32 -0.54 22.51 -24.78
C LYS A 32 -2.02 22.43 -25.15
N VAL A 33 -2.73 21.38 -24.74
CA VAL A 33 -4.20 21.27 -24.89
C VAL A 33 -4.88 22.49 -24.27
N LEU A 34 -4.50 22.84 -23.04
CA LEU A 34 -5.01 24.03 -22.34
C LEU A 34 -4.63 25.38 -22.99
N LYS A 35 -3.57 25.44 -23.79
CA LYS A 35 -3.17 26.66 -24.50
C LYS A 35 -3.99 26.89 -25.77
N ARG A 36 -4.43 25.81 -26.43
CA ARG A 36 -5.24 25.87 -27.65
C ARG A 36 -6.59 26.56 -27.38
N CYS A 37 -7.25 26.17 -26.29
CA CYS A 37 -8.49 26.81 -25.81
C CYS A 37 -8.35 28.32 -25.50
N ARG A 38 -7.16 28.77 -25.05
CA ARG A 38 -6.93 30.21 -24.82
C ARG A 38 -6.82 31.02 -26.10
N LEU A 39 -6.30 30.43 -27.19
CA LEU A 39 -6.10 31.10 -28.48
C LEU A 39 -7.44 31.40 -29.16
N ASP A 40 -8.38 30.46 -29.10
CA ASP A 40 -9.73 30.63 -29.66
C ASP A 40 -10.48 31.79 -28.99
N ARG A 41 -10.29 31.99 -27.67
CA ARG A 41 -10.88 33.12 -26.93
C ARG A 41 -10.26 34.47 -27.26
N SER A 42 -8.97 34.53 -27.57
CA SER A 42 -8.30 35.77 -27.97
C SER A 42 -8.66 36.22 -29.39
N LEU A 43 -8.98 35.28 -30.28
CA LEU A 43 -9.43 35.60 -31.64
C LEU A 43 -10.88 36.12 -31.67
N GLN A 44 -11.71 35.71 -30.71
CA GLN A 44 -13.07 36.27 -30.55
C GLN A 44 -13.08 37.68 -29.93
N ALA A 45 -12.10 38.02 -29.10
CA ALA A 45 -12.04 39.33 -28.44
C ALA A 45 -11.57 40.47 -29.36
N ASP A 46 -10.86 40.18 -30.46
CA ASP A 46 -10.41 41.16 -31.47
C ASP A 46 -11.42 41.32 -32.63
N GLY A 47 -12.53 40.58 -32.64
CA GLY A 47 -13.48 40.52 -33.77
C GLY A 47 -14.68 41.46 -33.73
N THR A 48 -14.91 42.20 -32.63
CA THR A 48 -16.04 43.15 -32.56
C THR A 48 -15.61 44.53 -33.05
N ASN A 49 -15.54 44.72 -34.38
CA ASN A 49 -15.80 45.98 -35.10
C ASN A 49 -15.74 45.71 -36.61
N GLY A 50 -16.89 45.60 -37.28
CA GLY A 50 -16.96 45.54 -38.74
C GLY A 50 -18.21 44.85 -39.27
N GLU A 51 -18.92 45.50 -40.17
CA GLU A 51 -20.26 45.20 -40.67
C GLU A 51 -20.33 44.14 -41.79
N GLN A 52 -21.56 43.61 -41.97
CA GLN A 52 -22.20 43.11 -43.21
C GLN A 52 -21.86 41.71 -43.80
N GLN A 53 -22.87 40.84 -43.67
CA GLN A 53 -23.64 40.11 -44.70
C GLN A 53 -23.00 39.02 -45.61
N GLU A 54 -23.56 37.81 -45.45
CA GLU A 54 -23.80 36.68 -46.39
C GLU A 54 -22.66 36.15 -47.28
N ASP A 55 -22.23 34.88 -47.04
CA ASP A 55 -22.63 33.77 -47.93
C ASP A 55 -22.35 32.39 -47.30
N ARG A 56 -23.10 31.38 -47.76
CA ARG A 56 -23.26 30.06 -47.15
C ARG A 56 -22.44 28.99 -47.88
N SER A 57 -21.45 28.37 -47.22
CA SER A 57 -21.13 26.93 -47.40
C SER A 57 -19.94 26.46 -46.53
N ASP A 58 -20.28 25.63 -45.54
CA ASP A 58 -19.61 24.38 -45.16
C ASP A 58 -18.09 24.39 -44.90
N ASP A 59 -17.69 24.86 -43.71
CA ASP A 59 -16.53 24.29 -43.01
C ASP A 59 -16.77 24.34 -41.50
N SER A 60 -16.64 23.18 -40.85
CA SER A 60 -16.97 22.89 -39.46
C SER A 60 -16.04 23.62 -38.50
N SER A 61 -16.27 24.91 -38.32
CA SER A 61 -15.60 25.76 -37.34
C SER A 61 -16.49 25.89 -36.12
N ASP A 62 -16.38 24.93 -35.21
CA ASP A 62 -16.96 24.99 -33.86
C ASP A 62 -16.32 26.16 -33.09
N ALA A 63 -16.86 27.36 -33.32
CA ALA A 63 -16.56 28.56 -32.55
C ALA A 63 -17.04 28.35 -31.11
N CYS A 64 -16.09 28.11 -30.21
CA CYS A 64 -16.37 27.80 -28.82
C CYS A 64 -16.59 29.08 -28.00
N ASP A 65 -17.80 29.23 -27.48
CA ASP A 65 -18.20 30.28 -26.54
C ASP A 65 -18.64 29.60 -25.25
N CYS A 66 -17.83 29.52 -24.17
CA CYS A 66 -18.34 28.92 -22.91
C CYS A 66 -17.45 29.07 -21.65
N ASN A 67 -18.17 29.07 -20.53
CA ASN A 67 -17.69 28.77 -19.18
C ASN A 67 -17.43 27.25 -18.93
N SER A 68 -17.53 26.38 -19.95
CA SER A 68 -17.22 24.95 -19.91
C SER A 68 -17.16 24.36 -21.33
N CYS A 69 -15.97 24.23 -21.91
CA CYS A 69 -15.80 23.74 -23.28
C CYS A 69 -15.93 22.23 -23.29
N THR A 70 -17.04 21.72 -23.83
CA THR A 70 -17.36 20.28 -23.86
C THR A 70 -16.30 19.46 -24.60
N LEU A 71 -15.74 20.01 -25.69
CA LEU A 71 -14.64 19.39 -26.44
C LEU A 71 -13.33 19.37 -25.63
N CYS A 72 -13.02 20.46 -24.91
CA CYS A 72 -11.86 20.48 -24.00
C CYS A 72 -12.07 19.58 -22.79
N ASP A 73 -13.27 19.52 -22.21
CA ASP A 73 -13.65 18.62 -21.11
C ASP A 73 -13.44 17.17 -21.57
N GLN A 74 -14.00 16.79 -22.73
CA GLN A 74 -13.91 15.44 -23.25
C GLN A 74 -12.47 15.05 -23.57
N MET A 75 -11.72 15.88 -24.31
CA MET A 75 -10.33 15.57 -24.67
C MET A 75 -9.39 15.60 -23.47
N PHE A 76 -9.54 16.55 -22.55
CA PHE A 76 -8.65 16.70 -21.40
C PHE A 76 -8.89 15.62 -20.34
N PHE A 77 -10.14 15.37 -19.96
CA PHE A 77 -10.44 14.41 -18.90
C PHE A 77 -10.28 12.96 -19.37
N THR A 78 -10.52 12.64 -20.65
CA THR A 78 -10.25 11.29 -21.17
C THR A 78 -8.75 10.97 -21.17
N GLU A 79 -7.92 11.88 -21.69
CA GLU A 79 -6.46 11.73 -21.66
C GLU A 79 -5.92 11.67 -20.22
N LEU A 80 -6.40 12.53 -19.32
CA LEU A 80 -5.99 12.50 -17.92
C LEU A 80 -6.43 11.21 -17.19
N THR A 81 -7.61 10.68 -17.52
CA THR A 81 -8.10 9.40 -16.98
C THR A 81 -7.21 8.25 -17.45
N LYS A 82 -6.82 8.25 -18.73
CA LYS A 82 -5.91 7.25 -19.30
C LYS A 82 -4.54 7.32 -18.64
N GLU A 83 -3.91 8.50 -18.63
CA GLU A 83 -2.60 8.71 -17.97
C GLU A 83 -2.62 8.25 -16.51
N THR A 84 -3.70 8.53 -15.78
CA THR A 84 -3.77 8.11 -14.37
C THR A 84 -4.05 6.61 -14.20
N SER A 85 -4.80 6.00 -15.11
CA SER A 85 -5.01 4.54 -15.10
C SER A 85 -3.69 3.81 -15.39
N ASP A 86 -2.89 4.33 -16.31
CA ASP A 86 -1.57 3.79 -16.64
C ASP A 86 -0.60 3.93 -15.44
N ILE A 87 -0.62 5.07 -14.74
CA ILE A 87 0.15 5.29 -13.51
C ILE A 87 -0.29 4.33 -12.40
N ALA A 88 -1.60 4.15 -12.22
CA ALA A 88 -2.14 3.24 -11.20
C ALA A 88 -1.78 1.78 -11.51
N GLY A 89 -1.93 1.34 -12.77
CA GLY A 89 -1.54 0.00 -13.20
C GLY A 89 -0.05 -0.27 -13.01
N TYR A 90 0.80 0.68 -13.40
CA TYR A 90 2.25 0.60 -13.17
C TYR A 90 2.60 0.49 -11.68
N PHE A 91 2.01 1.37 -10.85
CA PHE A 91 2.24 1.36 -9.41
C PHE A 91 1.79 0.05 -8.77
N SER A 92 0.57 -0.41 -9.07
CA SER A 92 0.04 -1.68 -8.56
C SER A 92 0.90 -2.86 -8.96
N SER A 93 1.33 -2.93 -10.22
CA SER A 93 2.24 -3.99 -10.70
C SER A 93 3.56 -3.98 -9.95
N ARG A 94 4.14 -2.80 -9.71
CA ARG A 94 5.45 -2.69 -9.05
C ARG A 94 5.36 -2.95 -7.54
N VAL A 95 4.31 -2.49 -6.89
CA VAL A 95 4.04 -2.81 -5.48
C VAL A 95 3.82 -4.31 -5.31
N GLN A 96 3.06 -4.95 -6.20
CA GLN A 96 2.86 -6.40 -6.15
C GLN A 96 4.17 -7.17 -6.37
N HIS A 97 5.04 -6.68 -7.26
CA HIS A 97 6.37 -7.23 -7.43
C HIS A 97 7.21 -7.13 -6.14
N LEU A 98 7.25 -5.96 -5.50
CA LEU A 98 7.95 -5.76 -4.23
C LEU A 98 7.37 -6.61 -3.09
N LEU A 99 6.04 -6.75 -3.03
CA LEU A 99 5.37 -7.59 -2.03
C LEU A 99 5.67 -9.07 -2.23
N ASN A 100 5.74 -9.55 -3.48
CA ASN A 100 6.12 -10.94 -3.77
C ASN A 100 7.58 -11.24 -3.37
N LEU A 101 8.45 -10.23 -3.39
CA LEU A 101 9.83 -10.33 -2.90
C LEU A 101 9.91 -10.26 -1.37
N HIS A 102 9.03 -9.48 -0.72
CA HIS A 102 9.01 -9.30 0.74
C HIS A 102 8.21 -10.38 1.51
N VAL A 103 7.20 -10.97 0.88
CA VAL A 103 6.34 -12.04 1.42
C VAL A 103 6.46 -13.32 0.58
N PRO A 104 7.67 -13.89 0.41
CA PRO A 104 7.83 -15.04 -0.46
C PRO A 104 7.23 -16.31 0.19
N SER A 105 6.34 -16.97 -0.55
CA SER A 105 5.78 -18.28 -0.19
C SER A 105 6.49 -19.42 -0.91
N GLY A 106 6.56 -20.60 -0.29
CA GLY A 106 7.14 -21.80 -0.90
C GLY A 106 8.60 -21.64 -1.35
N LEU A 107 8.92 -22.06 -2.58
CA LEU A 107 10.27 -22.12 -3.15
C LEU A 107 10.93 -20.73 -3.27
N GLN A 108 10.15 -19.66 -3.46
CA GLN A 108 10.64 -18.28 -3.50
C GLN A 108 11.32 -17.88 -2.19
N ARG A 109 10.87 -18.45 -1.05
CA ARG A 109 11.44 -18.19 0.27
C ARG A 109 12.84 -18.79 0.43
N TYR A 110 13.08 -19.93 -0.20
CA TYR A 110 14.39 -20.58 -0.22
C TYR A 110 15.38 -19.79 -1.10
N ILE A 111 14.95 -19.36 -2.28
CA ILE A 111 15.74 -18.52 -3.19
C ILE A 111 16.09 -17.18 -2.51
N TRP A 112 15.13 -16.57 -1.79
CA TRP A 112 15.33 -15.34 -1.03
C TRP A 112 16.41 -15.49 0.06
N ARG A 113 16.36 -16.59 0.83
CA ARG A 113 17.37 -16.89 1.87
C ARG A 113 18.76 -17.08 1.29
N VAL A 114 18.89 -17.75 0.14
CA VAL A 114 20.19 -17.94 -0.52
C VAL A 114 20.73 -16.61 -1.03
N ARG A 115 19.89 -15.74 -1.61
CA ARG A 115 20.30 -14.41 -2.09
C ARG A 115 20.74 -13.45 -0.97
N GLN A 116 20.07 -13.48 0.18
CA GLN A 116 20.44 -12.70 1.37
C GLN A 116 21.86 -12.99 1.89
N CYS A 117 22.44 -14.15 1.55
CA CYS A 117 23.82 -14.47 1.90
C CYS A 117 24.87 -13.78 1.03
N PHE A 118 24.48 -13.16 -0.11
CA PHE A 118 25.42 -12.64 -1.10
C PHE A 118 25.22 -11.16 -1.47
N ILE A 119 24.05 -10.55 -1.22
CA ILE A 119 23.76 -9.15 -1.61
C ILE A 119 22.94 -8.43 -0.52
N ASP A 120 23.27 -7.16 -0.22
CA ASP A 120 22.47 -6.27 0.64
C ASP A 120 21.19 -5.78 -0.09
N ASP A 121 20.35 -6.74 -0.47
CA ASP A 121 19.10 -6.53 -1.23
C ASP A 121 18.05 -5.75 -0.42
N GLN A 122 18.16 -5.73 0.92
CA GLN A 122 17.20 -5.05 1.77
C GLN A 122 17.29 -3.52 1.60
N GLN A 123 18.50 -2.95 1.53
CA GLN A 123 18.66 -1.52 1.27
C GLN A 123 18.20 -1.13 -0.14
N ILE A 124 18.45 -1.99 -1.13
CA ILE A 124 18.04 -1.78 -2.53
C ILE A 124 16.52 -1.74 -2.64
N MET A 125 15.82 -2.69 -2.03
CA MET A 125 14.35 -2.72 -2.03
C MET A 125 13.73 -1.56 -1.23
N VAL A 126 14.31 -1.20 -0.08
CA VAL A 126 13.83 -0.05 0.68
C VAL A 126 14.03 1.24 -0.12
N GLN A 127 15.15 1.35 -0.84
CA GLN A 127 15.39 2.47 -1.75
C GLN A 127 14.38 2.47 -2.91
N GLU A 128 14.08 1.31 -3.46
CA GLU A 128 13.08 1.16 -4.51
C GLU A 128 11.67 1.55 -4.04
N GLY A 129 11.29 1.12 -2.82
CA GLY A 129 10.04 1.53 -2.19
C GLY A 129 9.96 3.05 -2.00
N ARG A 130 11.06 3.69 -1.57
CA ARG A 130 11.14 5.16 -1.48
C ARG A 130 10.96 5.84 -2.84
N LEU A 131 11.59 5.31 -3.89
CA LEU A 131 11.44 5.84 -5.25
C LEU A 131 9.99 5.72 -5.75
N LEU A 132 9.28 4.62 -5.46
CA LEU A 132 7.88 4.46 -5.85
C LEU A 132 6.92 5.40 -5.10
N VAL A 133 7.17 5.62 -3.81
CA VAL A 133 6.40 6.60 -3.01
C VAL A 133 6.61 8.01 -3.55
N ASN A 134 7.85 8.37 -3.87
CA ASN A 134 8.17 9.66 -4.50
C ASN A 134 7.49 9.79 -5.87
N TYR A 135 7.50 8.74 -6.67
CA TYR A 135 6.85 8.69 -7.98
C TYR A 135 5.34 8.94 -7.89
N VAL A 136 4.61 8.22 -7.02
CA VAL A 136 3.16 8.45 -6.86
C VAL A 136 2.89 9.85 -6.32
N THR A 137 3.70 10.33 -5.38
CA THR A 137 3.56 11.67 -4.80
C THR A 137 3.72 12.75 -5.85
N MET A 138 4.76 12.66 -6.68
CA MET A 138 5.03 13.63 -7.75
C MET A 138 3.94 13.62 -8.82
N ASN A 139 3.48 12.45 -9.24
CA ASN A 139 2.35 12.32 -10.17
C ASN A 139 1.05 12.88 -9.58
N ALA A 140 0.75 12.60 -8.31
CA ALA A 140 -0.43 13.15 -7.65
C ALA A 140 -0.37 14.68 -7.54
N ILE A 141 0.80 15.26 -7.25
CA ILE A 141 1.00 16.73 -7.25
C ILE A 141 0.80 17.29 -8.66
N ALA A 142 1.31 16.64 -9.69
CA ALA A 142 1.15 17.06 -11.08
C ALA A 142 -0.33 17.06 -11.51
N ILE A 143 -1.07 16.00 -11.20
CA ILE A 143 -2.52 15.90 -11.43
C ILE A 143 -3.26 17.03 -10.72
N ARG A 144 -2.98 17.27 -9.43
CA ARG A 144 -3.61 18.38 -8.69
C ARG A 144 -3.33 19.74 -9.31
N LYS A 145 -2.09 19.97 -9.76
CA LYS A 145 -1.69 21.25 -10.37
C LYS A 145 -2.25 21.44 -11.77
N ILE A 146 -2.38 20.37 -12.57
CA ILE A 146 -2.98 20.49 -13.90
C ILE A 146 -4.50 20.71 -13.82
N LEU A 147 -5.19 20.05 -12.89
CA LEU A 147 -6.61 20.28 -12.62
C LEU A 147 -6.86 21.71 -12.11
N LYS A 148 -6.04 22.21 -11.16
CA LYS A 148 -6.12 23.62 -10.73
C LYS A 148 -5.85 24.60 -11.88
N LYS A 149 -5.01 24.20 -12.85
CA LYS A 149 -4.74 25.00 -14.05
C LYS A 149 -5.90 24.94 -15.04
N TYR A 150 -6.58 23.81 -15.15
CA TYR A 150 -7.80 23.64 -15.92
C TYR A 150 -8.88 24.61 -15.44
N ASP A 151 -9.21 24.56 -14.15
CA ASP A 151 -10.20 25.44 -13.51
C ASP A 151 -9.85 26.92 -13.72
N LYS A 152 -8.56 27.27 -13.57
CA LYS A 152 -8.08 28.64 -13.78
C LYS A 152 -8.14 29.11 -15.24
N VAL A 153 -8.05 28.19 -16.21
CA VAL A 153 -8.12 28.54 -17.64
C VAL A 153 -9.57 28.70 -18.10
N HIS A 154 -10.45 27.83 -17.63
CA HIS A 154 -11.86 27.77 -18.05
C HIS A 154 -12.81 28.52 -17.10
N GLY A 155 -12.33 29.03 -15.96
CA GLY A 155 -13.20 29.65 -14.96
C GLY A 155 -14.19 28.68 -14.31
N SER A 156 -13.95 27.38 -14.42
CA SER A 156 -14.89 26.32 -14.03
C SER A 156 -14.50 25.62 -12.73
N VAL A 157 -15.40 24.75 -12.25
CA VAL A 157 -15.17 23.88 -11.09
C VAL A 157 -14.99 22.41 -11.49
N SER A 158 -15.08 22.12 -12.79
CA SER A 158 -15.06 20.77 -13.37
C SER A 158 -13.80 19.98 -13.00
N GLY A 159 -12.64 20.63 -12.87
CA GLY A 159 -11.41 19.97 -12.44
C GLY A 159 -11.44 19.53 -10.97
N ARG A 160 -12.13 20.27 -10.09
CA ARG A 160 -12.36 19.84 -8.68
C ARG A 160 -13.37 18.70 -8.59
N ASP A 161 -14.42 18.76 -9.40
CA ASP A 161 -15.44 17.71 -9.42
C ASP A 161 -14.89 16.41 -9.99
N PHE A 162 -14.10 16.50 -11.07
CA PHE A 162 -13.36 15.37 -11.62
C PHE A 162 -12.43 14.73 -10.58
N ARG A 163 -11.65 15.55 -9.85
CA ARG A 163 -10.81 15.05 -8.75
C ARG A 163 -11.61 14.28 -7.70
N SER A 164 -12.76 14.82 -7.32
CA SER A 164 -13.61 14.25 -6.27
C SER A 164 -14.33 12.98 -6.74
N LYS A 165 -14.70 12.90 -8.03
CA LYS A 165 -15.25 11.70 -8.67
C LYS A 165 -14.21 10.59 -8.72
N MET A 166 -12.99 10.94 -9.14
CA MET A 166 -11.86 10.02 -9.26
C MET A 166 -11.40 9.43 -7.92
N GLN A 167 -11.52 10.20 -6.84
CA GLN A 167 -11.28 9.72 -5.47
C GLN A 167 -12.37 8.77 -4.95
N ARG A 168 -13.58 8.81 -5.54
CA ARG A 168 -14.72 7.96 -5.15
C ARG A 168 -14.78 6.64 -5.92
N THR A 169 -14.18 6.57 -7.11
CA THR A 169 -14.21 5.37 -7.99
C THR A 169 -13.11 4.35 -7.75
N GLN A 170 -12.21 4.53 -6.78
CA GLN A 170 -11.25 3.50 -6.40
C GLN A 170 -11.52 2.97 -4.98
N PRO A 171 -11.66 1.65 -4.79
CA PRO A 171 -11.58 1.06 -3.47
C PRO A 171 -10.14 1.23 -2.97
N VAL A 172 -9.94 2.13 -2.01
CA VAL A 172 -8.62 2.40 -1.44
C VAL A 172 -8.34 1.36 -0.35
N MET A 173 -7.30 0.53 -0.56
CA MET A 173 -6.62 -0.17 0.53
C MET A 173 -5.53 0.76 1.07
N THR A 174 -5.77 1.31 2.26
CA THR A 174 -4.80 2.18 2.95
C THR A 174 -3.77 1.32 3.68
N MET A 175 -2.54 1.28 3.17
CA MET A 175 -1.35 0.80 3.88
C MET A 175 -0.49 1.99 4.29
N ALA A 176 -0.06 2.02 5.55
CA ALA A 176 0.85 3.03 6.06
C ALA A 176 2.32 2.56 5.95
N ILE A 177 3.14 3.30 5.21
CA ILE A 177 4.57 3.03 4.97
C ILE A 177 5.39 4.28 5.38
N SER A 178 5.09 4.85 6.58
CA SER A 178 5.62 6.10 7.18
C SER A 178 5.12 7.39 6.48
N GLU A 179 4.95 8.59 7.08
CA GLU A 179 5.05 9.12 8.45
C GLU A 179 3.79 9.95 8.81
N THR A 180 2.70 9.83 8.03
CA THR A 180 1.45 10.59 8.25
C THR A 180 0.20 9.72 8.36
N ILE A 181 0.36 8.39 8.38
CA ILE A 181 -0.68 7.45 8.79
C ILE A 181 -0.04 6.51 9.81
N LYS A 182 -0.43 6.62 11.08
CA LYS A 182 -0.09 5.63 12.10
C LYS A 182 -1.10 4.49 11.93
N TYR A 183 -0.65 3.33 11.46
CA TYR A 183 -1.45 2.12 11.58
C TYR A 183 -1.04 1.47 12.89
N ASP A 184 -1.82 1.71 13.93
CA ASP A 184 -1.61 1.11 15.24
C ASP A 184 -2.16 -0.31 15.20
N TYR A 185 -1.39 -1.27 14.66
CA TYR A 185 -1.62 -2.65 15.03
C TYR A 185 -1.24 -2.78 16.50
N SER A 186 -2.24 -3.02 17.34
CA SER A 186 -1.98 -3.41 18.73
C SER A 186 -1.17 -4.70 18.68
N LEU A 187 0.14 -4.60 18.92
CA LEU A 187 1.01 -5.76 19.14
C LEU A 187 0.78 -6.37 20.52
N THR A 188 -0.40 -6.15 21.10
CA THR A 188 -0.79 -6.62 22.41
C THR A 188 -1.51 -7.95 22.24
N CYS A 189 -1.08 -8.95 22.99
CA CYS A 189 -1.77 -10.23 23.06
C CYS A 189 -3.12 -10.03 23.76
N PRO A 190 -4.26 -10.46 23.17
CA PRO A 190 -5.58 -10.33 23.79
C PRO A 190 -5.76 -11.12 25.09
N ILE A 191 -4.86 -12.08 25.37
CA ILE A 191 -4.92 -12.94 26.56
C ILE A 191 -4.09 -12.34 27.71
N CYS A 192 -2.80 -12.09 27.48
CA CYS A 192 -1.91 -11.60 28.54
C CYS A 192 -1.85 -10.07 28.62
N LEU A 193 -2.44 -9.36 27.66
CA LEU A 193 -2.45 -7.89 27.58
C LEU A 193 -1.05 -7.24 27.51
N ASP A 194 -0.01 -8.04 27.26
CA ASP A 194 1.37 -7.61 27.01
C ASP A 194 1.72 -7.60 25.52
N THR A 195 2.90 -7.08 25.18
CA THR A 195 3.46 -7.20 23.82
C THR A 195 3.60 -8.68 23.41
N LEU A 196 3.18 -9.02 22.19
CA LEU A 196 3.26 -10.35 21.63
C LEU A 196 4.67 -10.95 21.78
N PHE A 197 4.73 -12.21 22.21
CA PHE A 197 5.98 -12.96 22.36
C PHE A 197 5.83 -14.29 21.64
N ASN A 198 6.73 -14.59 20.70
CA ASN A 198 6.63 -15.77 19.83
C ASN A 198 5.23 -15.83 19.16
N PRO A 199 4.87 -14.82 18.34
CA PRO A 199 3.51 -14.60 17.88
C PRO A 199 3.03 -15.69 16.91
N TYR A 200 1.83 -16.23 17.18
CA TYR A 200 1.13 -17.14 16.28
C TYR A 200 -0.14 -16.48 15.75
N ALA A 201 -0.33 -16.55 14.44
CA ALA A 201 -1.59 -16.26 13.78
C ALA A 201 -2.40 -17.55 13.69
N LEU A 202 -3.59 -17.57 14.28
CA LEU A 202 -4.56 -18.62 14.02
C LEU A 202 -5.13 -18.47 12.59
N SER A 203 -5.74 -19.51 12.04
CA SER A 203 -6.30 -19.45 10.67
C SER A 203 -7.44 -18.44 10.51
N CYS A 204 -8.12 -18.07 11.61
CA CYS A 204 -9.09 -16.96 11.65
C CYS A 204 -8.44 -15.56 11.65
N GLY A 205 -7.11 -15.46 11.63
CA GLY A 205 -6.36 -14.20 11.59
C GLY A 205 -6.01 -13.55 12.93
N HIS A 206 -6.48 -14.08 14.07
CA HIS A 206 -6.17 -13.54 15.40
C HIS A 206 -4.76 -13.94 15.86
N LEU A 207 -4.06 -12.99 16.49
CA LEU A 207 -2.67 -13.11 16.94
C LEU A 207 -2.58 -13.30 18.45
N PHE A 208 -1.74 -14.24 18.89
CA PHE A 208 -1.49 -14.52 20.30
C PHE A 208 -0.01 -14.86 20.52
N CYS A 209 0.48 -14.72 21.76
CA CYS A 209 1.75 -15.33 22.15
C CYS A 209 1.67 -16.85 22.04
N LYS A 210 2.79 -17.53 21.75
CA LYS A 210 2.83 -19.01 21.72
C LYS A 210 2.26 -19.61 23.00
N GLY A 211 2.75 -19.15 24.16
CA GLY A 211 2.28 -19.62 25.45
C GLY A 211 0.78 -19.41 25.66
N CYS A 212 0.26 -18.24 25.28
CA CYS A 212 -1.15 -17.91 25.40
C CYS A 212 -2.04 -18.75 24.47
N ALA A 213 -1.62 -18.97 23.23
CA ALA A 213 -2.34 -19.83 22.29
C ALA A 213 -2.37 -21.29 22.77
N CYS A 214 -1.24 -21.80 23.27
CA CYS A 214 -1.16 -23.12 23.87
C CYS A 214 -2.07 -23.25 25.10
N GLY A 215 -2.04 -22.29 26.03
CA GLY A 215 -2.91 -22.27 27.21
C GLY A 215 -4.40 -22.22 26.84
N ALA A 216 -4.78 -21.39 25.86
CA ALA A 216 -6.16 -21.30 25.38
C ALA A 216 -6.67 -22.60 24.73
N ALA A 217 -5.78 -23.37 24.12
CA ALA A 217 -6.07 -24.68 23.55
C ALA A 217 -5.88 -25.83 24.55
N SER A 218 -5.56 -25.53 25.81
CA SER A 218 -5.26 -26.52 26.86
C SER A 218 -4.16 -27.51 26.47
N VAL A 219 -3.14 -27.04 25.75
CA VAL A 219 -1.94 -27.81 25.39
C VAL A 219 -0.69 -27.20 26.00
N TYR A 220 0.34 -28.01 26.23
CA TYR A 220 1.60 -27.51 26.76
C TYR A 220 2.38 -26.70 25.72
N ILE A 221 3.17 -25.73 26.19
CA ILE A 221 3.94 -24.83 25.33
C ILE A 221 4.98 -25.61 24.49
N PHE A 222 5.55 -26.68 25.06
CA PHE A 222 6.53 -27.52 24.38
C PHE A 222 5.91 -28.42 23.30
N GLN A 223 4.64 -28.84 23.45
CA GLN A 223 3.90 -29.57 22.42
C GLN A 223 3.53 -28.66 21.24
N GLY A 224 3.32 -27.37 21.51
CA GLY A 224 3.10 -26.34 20.50
C GLY A 224 1.64 -26.18 20.08
N VAL A 225 1.37 -25.05 19.41
CA VAL A 225 0.01 -24.54 19.14
C VAL A 225 -0.80 -25.47 18.23
N ARG A 226 -0.14 -26.17 17.30
CA ARG A 226 -0.80 -27.09 16.35
C ARG A 226 -1.24 -28.42 16.96
N SER A 227 -0.77 -28.73 18.17
CA SER A 227 -1.18 -29.93 18.91
C SER A 227 -2.55 -29.75 19.59
N ALA A 228 -3.18 -28.59 19.43
CA ALA A 228 -4.50 -28.28 19.94
C ALA A 228 -5.57 -29.25 19.42
N PRO A 229 -6.57 -29.61 20.25
CA PRO A 229 -7.69 -30.41 19.81
C PRO A 229 -8.55 -29.64 18.78
N PRO A 230 -9.22 -30.32 17.82
CA PRO A 230 -10.05 -29.68 16.80
C PRO A 230 -11.18 -28.80 17.37
N GLU A 231 -11.66 -29.15 18.57
CA GLU A 231 -12.74 -28.45 19.29
C GLU A 231 -12.27 -27.15 19.94
N ALA A 232 -10.95 -26.90 20.01
CA ALA A 232 -10.40 -25.67 20.56
C ALA A 232 -10.88 -24.44 19.77
N LYS A 233 -11.38 -23.44 20.50
CA LYS A 233 -11.98 -22.23 19.94
C LYS A 233 -11.04 -21.04 20.03
N CYS A 234 -11.09 -20.16 19.03
CA CYS A 234 -10.41 -18.88 19.11
C CYS A 234 -10.90 -18.09 20.33
N PRO A 235 -10.01 -17.57 21.19
CA PRO A 235 -10.39 -16.73 22.34
C PRO A 235 -11.09 -15.42 21.97
N VAL A 236 -10.92 -14.94 20.72
CA VAL A 236 -11.48 -13.69 20.23
C VAL A 236 -12.77 -13.92 19.45
N CYS A 237 -12.74 -14.69 18.36
CA CYS A 237 -13.92 -14.90 17.50
C CYS A 237 -14.71 -16.19 17.78
N ARG A 238 -14.24 -17.05 18.67
CA ARG A 238 -14.87 -18.34 19.05
C ARG A 238 -15.01 -19.38 17.93
N GLU A 239 -14.39 -19.14 16.78
CA GLU A 239 -14.33 -20.08 15.67
C GLU A 239 -13.53 -21.34 16.06
N VAL A 240 -14.02 -22.52 15.65
CA VAL A 240 -13.44 -23.85 15.93
C VAL A 240 -12.44 -24.25 14.85
N GLY A 241 -11.55 -25.20 15.14
CA GLY A 241 -10.58 -25.72 14.16
C GLY A 241 -9.48 -24.73 13.76
N VAL A 242 -9.42 -23.58 14.40
CA VAL A 242 -8.54 -22.48 13.97
C VAL A 242 -7.06 -22.72 14.24
N PHE A 243 -6.73 -23.65 15.14
CA PHE A 243 -5.38 -23.94 15.61
C PHE A 243 -4.60 -24.90 14.70
N ALA A 244 -5.29 -25.77 13.94
CA ALA A 244 -4.66 -26.80 13.10
C ALA A 244 -3.66 -26.20 12.09
N HIS A 245 -4.00 -25.03 11.53
CA HIS A 245 -3.20 -24.33 10.53
C HIS A 245 -2.52 -23.07 11.09
N ALA A 246 -2.32 -23.00 12.41
CA ALA A 246 -1.68 -21.84 13.03
C ALA A 246 -0.27 -21.60 12.44
N VAL A 247 0.04 -20.34 12.14
CA VAL A 247 1.30 -19.91 11.50
C VAL A 247 2.12 -19.11 12.50
N HIS A 248 3.37 -19.53 12.71
CA HIS A 248 4.33 -18.76 13.49
C HIS A 248 4.80 -17.53 12.69
N MET A 249 4.63 -16.34 13.26
CA MET A 249 4.93 -15.05 12.63
C MET A 249 6.39 -14.64 12.86
N ASN A 250 7.33 -15.37 12.25
CA ASN A 250 8.78 -15.18 12.46
C ASN A 250 9.28 -13.74 12.27
N GLU A 251 8.78 -13.02 11.26
CA GLU A 251 9.24 -11.65 10.98
C GLU A 251 8.76 -10.67 12.06
N LEU A 252 7.54 -10.88 12.56
CA LEU A 252 7.00 -10.10 13.67
C LEU A 252 7.76 -10.39 14.96
N ASP A 253 8.11 -11.65 15.19
CA ASP A 253 8.93 -12.10 16.31
C ASP A 253 10.29 -11.39 16.33
N LEU A 254 10.98 -11.38 15.18
CA LEU A 254 12.27 -10.74 15.01
C LEU A 254 12.19 -9.22 15.22
N LEU A 255 11.11 -8.59 14.74
CA LEU A 255 10.86 -7.16 14.93
C LEU A 255 10.69 -6.81 16.41
N ILE A 256 9.88 -7.58 17.15
CA ILE A 256 9.64 -7.36 18.58
C ILE A 256 10.93 -7.59 19.37
N LYS A 257 11.67 -8.67 19.07
CA LYS A 257 12.98 -8.96 19.67
C LYS A 257 13.98 -7.82 19.45
N THR A 258 13.95 -7.17 18.29
CA THR A 258 14.86 -6.08 17.94
C THR A 258 14.48 -4.77 18.62
N ARG A 259 13.19 -4.43 18.66
CA ARG A 259 12.68 -3.17 19.23
C ARG A 259 12.60 -3.18 20.76
N CYS A 260 12.30 -4.33 21.36
CA CYS A 260 12.00 -4.46 22.79
C CYS A 260 12.93 -5.49 23.45
N LYS A 261 14.26 -5.30 23.35
CA LYS A 261 15.28 -6.28 23.76
C LYS A 261 15.18 -6.72 25.22
N ASP A 262 14.94 -5.78 26.15
CA ASP A 262 14.91 -6.09 27.58
C ASP A 262 13.66 -6.87 27.96
N TYR A 263 12.49 -6.41 27.52
CA TYR A 263 11.24 -7.15 27.62
C TYR A 263 11.38 -8.56 27.04
N TRP A 264 11.89 -8.67 25.81
CA TRP A 264 12.09 -9.95 25.14
C TRP A 264 12.99 -10.90 25.95
N ARG A 265 14.10 -10.39 26.51
CA ARG A 265 15.00 -11.19 27.36
C ARG A 265 14.31 -11.65 28.64
N CYS A 266 13.54 -10.79 29.31
CA CYS A 266 12.78 -11.16 30.50
C CYS A 266 11.72 -12.21 30.18
N ARG A 267 10.89 -11.96 29.16
CA ARG A 267 9.81 -12.85 28.74
C ARG A 267 10.32 -14.22 28.28
N LEU A 268 11.47 -14.25 27.59
CA LEU A 268 12.13 -15.50 27.22
C LEU A 268 12.59 -16.33 28.42
N ARG A 269 13.06 -15.69 29.50
CA ARG A 269 13.43 -16.41 30.73
C ARG A 269 12.19 -16.99 31.41
N GLU A 270 11.12 -16.20 31.52
CA GLU A 270 9.85 -16.63 32.10
C GLU A 270 9.25 -17.82 31.34
N GLU A 271 9.11 -17.72 30.01
CA GLU A 271 8.55 -18.81 29.20
C GLU A 271 9.44 -20.06 29.24
N ARG A 272 10.77 -19.92 29.34
CA ARG A 272 11.66 -21.07 29.54
C ARG A 272 11.44 -21.74 30.89
N THR A 273 11.34 -20.97 31.97
CA THR A 273 11.06 -21.53 33.31
C THR A 273 9.72 -22.27 33.32
N GLU A 274 8.70 -21.66 32.70
CA GLU A 274 7.37 -22.27 32.58
C GLU A 274 7.40 -23.56 31.73
N MET A 275 8.10 -23.56 30.60
CA MET A 275 8.26 -24.77 29.77
C MET A 275 8.96 -25.90 30.52
N VAL A 276 10.01 -25.60 31.30
CA VAL A 276 10.72 -26.61 32.10
C VAL A 276 9.79 -27.18 33.18
N LYS A 277 9.01 -26.32 33.84
CA LYS A 277 8.02 -26.73 34.84
C LYS A 277 6.94 -27.63 34.22
N GLN A 278 6.31 -27.20 33.12
CA GLN A 278 5.31 -27.98 32.39
C GLN A 278 5.84 -29.32 31.89
N SER A 279 7.07 -29.35 31.38
CA SER A 279 7.69 -30.60 30.94
C SER A 279 7.92 -31.55 32.10
N LYS A 280 8.37 -31.05 33.26
CA LYS A 280 8.54 -31.87 34.46
C LYS A 280 7.21 -32.46 34.92
N GLU A 281 6.17 -31.64 35.05
CA GLU A 281 4.82 -32.08 35.45
C GLU A 281 4.24 -33.11 34.48
N TYR A 282 4.44 -32.90 33.17
CA TYR A 282 4.02 -33.86 32.14
C TYR A 282 4.70 -35.21 32.30
N TRP A 283 6.03 -35.23 32.45
CA TRP A 283 6.78 -36.49 32.59
C TRP A 283 6.50 -37.19 33.92
N GLU A 284 6.29 -36.43 35.01
CA GLU A 284 5.86 -36.98 36.30
C GLU A 284 4.48 -37.62 36.20
N SER A 285 3.51 -36.95 35.55
CA SER A 285 2.16 -37.50 35.31
C SER A 285 2.21 -38.75 34.44
N GLN A 286 3.02 -38.74 33.38
CA GLN A 286 3.21 -39.89 32.50
C GLN A 286 3.86 -41.07 33.22
N ALA A 287 4.83 -40.80 34.09
CA ALA A 287 5.47 -41.81 34.93
C ALA A 287 4.46 -42.41 35.94
N MET A 288 3.64 -41.60 36.60
CA MET A 288 2.59 -42.08 37.51
C MET A 288 1.56 -42.96 36.79
N LEU A 289 1.09 -42.53 35.61
CA LEU A 289 0.21 -43.33 34.76
C LEU A 289 0.84 -44.67 34.36
N SER A 290 2.14 -44.69 34.07
CA SER A 290 2.88 -45.93 33.75
C SER A 290 3.09 -46.84 34.95
N MET A 291 3.08 -46.29 36.16
CA MET A 291 3.15 -47.04 37.43
C MET A 291 1.76 -47.46 37.95
N GLY A 292 0.67 -47.02 37.32
CA GLY A 292 -0.71 -47.38 37.67
C GLY A 292 -1.22 -46.75 38.98
N ILE A 293 -0.65 -45.61 39.38
CA ILE A 293 -1.07 -44.82 40.56
C ILE A 293 -2.04 -43.72 40.15
#